data_AF-A0A941NX46-F1
#
_entry.id   AF-A0A941NX46-F1
#
_cell.length_a   1.000
_cell.length_b   1.000
_cell.length_c   1.000
_cell.angle_alpha   90.00
_cell.angle_beta   90.00
_cell.angle_gamma   90.00
#
_symmetry.space_group_name_H-M   'P 1'
#
loop_
_entity.id
_entity.type
_entity.pdbx_description
1 polymer ?
#
loop_
_entity_poly.entity_id
_entity_poly.type
_entity_poly.pdbx_seq_one_letter_code
_entity_poly.pdbx_strand_id
1 'polypeptide(L)'
;MALRTIPIRQSGNRPNLFMGGDRELVMFSILIAATSIFVAMEIKATIFGIALWFFALFALRLMAKNDPQLRHVYLRQIQYKKYYPARSTPFYDNTLTQEKQHA
;
A
#
# COMPACT_ATOMS: atom_id res chain seq x y z
N MET A 1 31.37 -2.12 -32.68
CA MET A 1 30.66 -3.09 -31.82
C MET A 1 29.18 -2.73 -31.83
N ALA A 2 28.31 -3.51 -32.47
CA ALA A 2 26.89 -3.18 -32.53
C ALA A 2 26.20 -3.49 -31.18
N LEU A 3 25.41 -2.55 -30.66
CA LEU A 3 24.65 -2.72 -29.41
C LEU A 3 23.57 -3.80 -29.62
N ARG A 4 23.65 -4.89 -28.85
CA ARG A 4 22.66 -5.96 -28.87
C ARG A 4 21.42 -5.51 -28.10
N THR A 5 20.31 -5.27 -28.80
CA THR A 5 19.03 -4.91 -28.17
C THR A 5 18.25 -6.18 -27.81
N ILE A 6 17.98 -6.40 -26.53
CA ILE A 6 17.12 -7.50 -26.06
C ILE A 6 15.74 -6.92 -25.73
N PRO A 7 14.63 -7.46 -26.29
CA PRO A 7 13.30 -6.97 -25.97
C PRO A 7 12.94 -7.31 -24.53
N ILE A 8 12.77 -6.28 -23.68
CA ILE A 8 12.31 -6.44 -22.31
C ILE A 8 10.82 -6.76 -22.33
N ARG A 9 10.46 -8.01 -21.99
CA ARG A 9 9.06 -8.44 -21.94
C ARG A 9 8.39 -7.96 -20.65
N GLN A 10 7.34 -7.15 -20.81
CA GLN A 10 6.56 -6.60 -19.69
C GLN A 10 5.82 -7.65 -18.85
N SER A 11 5.75 -8.92 -19.28
CA SER A 11 5.08 -10.00 -18.54
C SER A 11 5.74 -10.32 -17.19
N GLY A 12 7.05 -10.09 -17.05
CA GLY A 12 7.80 -10.36 -15.81
C GLY A 12 7.71 -9.25 -14.76
N ASN A 13 7.26 -8.05 -15.15
CA ASN A 13 7.21 -6.88 -14.28
C ASN A 13 5.77 -6.52 -13.86
N ARG A 14 4.78 -7.38 -14.16
CA ARG A 14 3.40 -7.14 -13.76
C ARG A 14 3.22 -7.53 -12.30
N PRO A 15 2.71 -6.63 -11.45
CA PRO A 15 2.32 -7.02 -10.10
C PRO A 15 1.21 -8.08 -10.18
N ASN A 16 1.31 -9.13 -9.36
CA ASN A 16 0.27 -10.15 -9.25
C ASN A 16 -0.83 -9.63 -8.32
N LEU A 17 -1.86 -9.02 -8.91
CA LEU A 17 -3.05 -8.59 -8.17
C LEU A 17 -3.98 -9.77 -7.91
N PHE A 18 -4.59 -9.83 -6.73
CA PHE A 18 -5.59 -10.82 -6.37
C PHE A 18 -6.99 -10.19 -6.48
N MET A 19 -7.86 -10.76 -7.31
CA MET A 19 -9.22 -10.23 -7.58
C MET A 19 -9.26 -8.75 -8.03
N GLY A 20 -8.13 -8.25 -8.58
CA GLY A 20 -7.99 -6.85 -9.00
C GLY A 20 -7.66 -5.88 -7.87
N GLY A 21 -7.23 -6.37 -6.70
CA GLY A 21 -6.67 -5.60 -5.58
C GLY A 21 -5.30 -6.13 -5.15
N ASP A 22 -4.64 -5.45 -4.21
CA ASP A 22 -3.44 -5.98 -3.53
C ASP A 22 -3.82 -7.26 -2.76
N ARG A 23 -3.07 -8.35 -2.99
CA ARG A 23 -3.36 -9.68 -2.44
C ARG A 23 -3.51 -9.66 -0.94
N GLU A 24 -2.56 -9.03 -0.25
CA GLU A 24 -2.55 -9.04 1.21
C GLU A 24 -3.75 -8.28 1.77
N LEU A 25 -4.06 -7.10 1.20
CA LEU A 25 -5.19 -6.28 1.65
C LEU A 25 -6.53 -6.98 1.41
N VAL A 26 -6.69 -7.64 0.26
CA VAL A 26 -7.92 -8.41 -0.03
C VAL A 26 -8.07 -9.56 0.96
N MET A 27 -7.00 -10.31 1.24
CA MET A 27 -7.05 -11.42 2.21
C MET A 27 -7.38 -10.93 3.63
N PHE A 28 -6.79 -9.82 4.09
CA PHE A 28 -7.12 -9.24 5.39
C PHE A 28 -8.57 -8.74 5.47
N SER A 29 -9.09 -8.13 4.40
CA SER A 29 -10.48 -7.65 4.36
C SER A 29 -11.50 -8.78 4.52
N ILE A 30 -11.25 -9.93 3.86
CA ILE A 30 -12.08 -11.13 3.98
C ILE A 30 -12.04 -11.66 5.41
N LEU A 31 -10.85 -11.75 6.00
CA LEU A 31 -10.68 -12.22 7.38
C LEU A 31 -11.44 -11.34 8.36
N ILE A 32 -11.29 -10.01 8.28
CA ILE A 32 -11.97 -9.07 9.19
C ILE A 32 -13.48 -9.16 9.01
N ALA A 33 -13.98 -9.22 7.78
CA ALA A 33 -15.40 -9.36 7.51
C ALA A 33 -15.97 -10.67 8.06
N ALA A 34 -15.29 -11.80 7.81
CA ALA A 34 -15.70 -13.10 8.32
C ALA A 34 -15.69 -13.13 9.85
N THR A 35 -14.62 -12.66 10.50
CA THR A 35 -14.53 -12.56 11.96
C THR A 35 -15.64 -11.68 12.52
N SER A 36 -15.96 -10.55 11.88
CA SER A 36 -17.05 -9.67 12.32
C SER A 36 -18.42 -10.36 12.31
N ILE A 37 -18.70 -11.20 11.31
CA ILE A 37 -19.94 -11.98 11.23
C ILE A 37 -20.02 -13.00 12.37
N PHE A 38 -18.93 -13.72 12.63
CA PHE A 38 -18.87 -14.72 13.70
C PHE A 38 -18.95 -14.11 15.11
N VAL A 39 -18.38 -12.92 15.32
CA VAL A 39 -18.41 -12.26 16.64
C VAL A 39 -19.82 -11.81 17.02
N ALA A 40 -20.60 -11.31 16.06
CA ALA A 40 -21.90 -10.73 16.35
C ALA A 40 -23.04 -11.77 16.37
N MET A 41 -22.91 -12.91 15.66
CA MET A 41 -23.91 -14.00 15.57
C MET A 41 -25.36 -13.54 15.34
N GLU A 42 -25.54 -12.38 14.70
CA GLU A 42 -26.83 -11.70 14.52
C GLU A 42 -27.12 -11.53 13.02
N ILE A 43 -28.37 -11.70 12.60
CA ILE A 43 -28.76 -11.61 11.17
C ILE A 43 -28.43 -10.21 10.61
N LYS A 44 -28.64 -9.17 11.41
CA LYS A 44 -28.32 -7.79 11.03
C LYS A 44 -26.82 -7.59 10.82
N ALA A 45 -26.00 -8.19 11.69
CA ALA A 45 -24.55 -8.11 11.60
C ALA A 45 -24.01 -8.89 10.40
N THR A 46 -24.65 -10.02 10.04
CA THR A 46 -24.31 -10.78 8.82
C THR A 46 -24.52 -9.95 7.56
N ILE A 47 -25.67 -9.27 7.44
CA ILE A 47 -25.97 -8.39 6.30
C ILE A 47 -24.96 -7.23 6.25
N PHE A 48 -24.68 -6.62 7.40
CA PHE A 48 -23.71 -5.53 7.50
C PHE A 48 -22.28 -5.99 7.13
N GLY A 49 -21.85 -7.15 7.62
CA GLY A 49 -20.53 -7.72 7.33
C GLY A 49 -20.34 -8.03 5.85
N ILE A 50 -21.36 -8.59 5.20
CA ILE A 50 -21.34 -8.81 3.74
C ILE A 50 -21.29 -7.48 2.98
N ALA A 51 -22.12 -6.51 3.34
CA ALA A 51 -22.14 -5.20 2.69
C ALA A 51 -20.78 -4.48 2.85
N LEU A 52 -20.20 -4.52 4.05
CA LEU A 52 -18.88 -3.98 4.34
C LEU A 52 -17.81 -4.67 3.50
N TRP A 53 -17.86 -6.00 3.36
CA TRP A 53 -16.92 -6.75 2.55
C TRP A 53 -16.97 -6.37 1.06
N PHE A 54 -18.17 -6.29 0.48
CA PHE A 54 -18.33 -5.83 -0.91
C PHE A 54 -17.83 -4.39 -1.11
N PHE A 55 -18.10 -3.51 -0.15
CA PHE A 55 -17.58 -2.15 -0.18
C PHE A 55 -16.05 -2.12 -0.11
N ALA A 56 -15.44 -2.93 0.76
CA ALA A 56 -13.99 -3.06 0.85
C ALA A 56 -13.37 -3.58 -0.45
N LEU A 57 -13.97 -4.60 -1.08
CA LEU A 57 -13.53 -5.10 -2.38
C LEU A 57 -13.62 -4.04 -3.48
N PHE A 58 -14.69 -3.24 -3.50
CA PHE A 58 -14.85 -2.14 -4.44
C PHE A 58 -13.75 -1.09 -4.27
N ALA A 59 -13.49 -0.67 -3.02
CA ALA A 59 -12.44 0.30 -2.71
C ALA A 59 -11.04 -0.22 -3.09
N LEU A 60 -10.73 -1.49 -2.75
CA LEU A 60 -9.44 -2.10 -3.09
C LEU A 60 -9.25 -2.25 -4.60
N ARG A 61 -10.32 -2.53 -5.36
CA ARG A 61 -10.28 -2.57 -6.82
C ARG A 61 -10.04 -1.18 -7.43
N LEU A 62 -10.64 -0.13 -6.85
CA LEU A 62 -10.40 1.24 -7.30
C LEU A 62 -8.96 1.67 -7.02
N MET A 63 -8.43 1.34 -5.84
CA MET A 63 -7.04 1.62 -5.45
C MET A 63 -6.04 0.96 -6.40
N ALA A 64 -6.22 -0.33 -6.68
CA ALA A 64 -5.37 -1.09 -7.59
C ALA A 64 -5.44 -0.63 -9.05
N LYS A 65 -6.56 -0.05 -9.48
CA LYS A 65 -6.68 0.54 -10.82
C LYS A 65 -5.80 1.79 -10.96
N ASN A 66 -5.65 2.58 -9.89
CA ASN A 66 -4.83 3.79 -9.89
C ASN A 66 -3.34 3.46 -9.73
N ASP A 67 -2.99 2.65 -8.73
CA ASP A 67 -1.61 2.21 -8.52
C ASP A 67 -1.59 0.82 -7.82
N PRO A 68 -1.08 -0.23 -8.49
CA PRO A 68 -0.92 -1.56 -7.90
C PRO A 68 0.02 -1.62 -6.69
N GLN A 69 0.96 -0.66 -6.56
CA GLN A 69 1.97 -0.64 -5.50
C GLN A 69 1.71 0.43 -4.43
N LEU A 70 0.50 1.01 -4.42
CA LEU A 70 0.14 2.14 -3.55
C LEU A 70 0.46 1.89 -2.07
N ARG A 71 0.26 0.65 -1.58
CA ARG A 71 0.61 0.28 -0.20
C ARG A 71 2.07 0.56 0.13
N HIS A 72 3.00 0.14 -0.73
CA HIS A 72 4.44 0.25 -0.48
C HIS A 72 4.89 1.71 -0.52
N VAL A 73 4.32 2.49 -1.44
CA VAL A 73 4.55 3.94 -1.54
C VAL A 73 3.99 4.65 -0.31
N TYR A 74 2.78 4.31 0.13
CA TYR A 74 2.14 4.90 1.29
C TYR A 74 2.90 4.62 2.60
N LEU A 75 3.31 3.37 2.83
CA LEU A 75 4.12 3.00 4.00
C LEU A 75 5.47 3.72 4.02
N ARG A 76 6.07 3.93 2.85
CA ARG A 76 7.30 4.71 2.70
C ARG A 76 7.04 6.19 2.94
N GLN A 77 5.93 6.73 2.45
CA GLN A 77 5.54 8.12 2.64
C GLN A 77 5.38 8.48 4.11
N ILE A 78 4.77 7.60 4.92
CA ILE A 78 4.60 7.83 6.36
C ILE A 78 5.95 7.97 7.08
N GLN A 79 6.99 7.29 6.60
CA GLN A 79 8.33 7.35 7.19
C GLN A 79 9.08 8.64 6.81
N TYR A 80 8.56 9.42 5.87
CA TYR A 80 9.24 10.65 5.45
C TYR A 80 9.07 11.76 6.48
N LYS A 81 10.19 12.43 6.79
CA LYS A 81 10.18 13.66 7.61
C LYS A 81 9.48 14.78 6.83
N LYS A 82 8.77 15.65 7.55
CA LYS A 82 8.12 16.86 6.98
C LYS A 82 9.13 17.79 6.30
N TYR A 83 10.34 17.85 6.83
CA TYR A 83 11.43 18.64 6.30
C TYR A 83 12.71 17.83 6.30
N TYR A 84 13.37 17.80 5.14
CA TYR A 84 14.71 17.27 4.98
C TYR A 84 15.66 18.45 4.77
N PRO A 85 16.54 18.78 5.74
CA PRO A 85 17.49 19.87 5.57
C PRO A 85 18.46 19.57 4.42
N ALA A 86 18.82 20.61 3.67
CA ALA A 86 19.78 20.49 2.58
C ALA A 86 21.14 20.03 3.13
N ARG A 87 21.62 18.88 2.67
CA ARG A 87 22.92 18.33 3.06
C ARG A 87 23.93 18.66 1.97
N SER A 88 25.03 19.31 2.32
CA SER A 88 26.11 19.66 1.38
C SER A 88 26.91 18.44 0.94
N THR A 89 26.97 17.38 1.74
CA THR A 89 27.62 16.11 1.42
C THR A 89 26.81 14.89 1.90
N PRO A 90 26.92 13.71 1.23
CA PRO A 90 26.18 12.50 1.61
C PRO A 90 26.48 11.97 3.02
N PHE A 91 27.63 12.31 3.59
CA PHE A 91 28.12 11.82 4.89
C PHE A 91 27.94 12.82 6.03
N TYR A 92 27.19 13.91 5.81
CA TYR A 92 26.99 14.92 6.83
C TYR A 92 25.96 14.46 7.88
N ASP A 93 26.41 14.29 9.12
CA ASP A 93 25.57 14.04 10.28
C ASP A 93 25.13 15.37 10.93
N ASN A 94 23.82 15.55 11.06
CA ASN A 94 23.25 16.69 11.75
C ASN A 94 23.35 16.51 13.26
N THR A 95 23.82 17.53 13.96
CA THR A 95 23.72 17.57 15.43
C THR A 95 22.27 17.80 15.85
N LEU A 96 21.88 17.27 17.03
CA LEU A 96 20.52 17.37 17.58
C LEU A 96 19.99 18.81 17.66
N THR A 97 20.90 19.79 17.80
CA THR A 97 20.58 21.22 17.85
C THR A 97 20.09 21.75 16.50
N GLN A 98 20.67 21.29 15.38
CA GLN A 98 20.26 21.68 14.03
C GLN A 98 18.94 21.01 13.63
N GLU A 99 18.70 19.76 14.05
CA GLU A 99 17.39 19.13 13.81
C GLU A 99 16.25 19.88 14.50
N LYS A 100 16.46 20.43 15.71
CA LYS A 100 15.45 21.22 16.44
C LYS A 100 15.20 22.61 15.84
N GLN A 101 16.20 23.23 15.19
CA GLN A 101 16.04 24.54 14.55
C GLN A 101 15.20 24.49 13.26
N HIS A 102 15.07 23.30 12.66
CA HIS A 102 14.36 23.07 11.40
C HIS A 102 13.08 22.24 11.55
N ALA A 103 12.72 21.85 12.78
CA ALA A 103 11.51 21.07 13.10
C ALA A 103 10.25 21.96 13.19
#